data_AF-A0A098E912-F1
#
_entry.id   AF-A0A098E912-F1
#
_cell.length_a   1.000
_cell.length_b   1.000
_cell.length_c   1.000
_cell.angle_alpha   90.00
_cell.angle_beta   90.00
_cell.angle_gamma   90.00
#
_symmetry.space_group_name_H-M   'P 1'
#
loop_
_entity.id
_entity.type
_entity.pdbx_description
1 polymer ?
#
loop_
_entity_poly.entity_id
_entity_poly.type
_entity_poly.pdbx_seq_one_letter_code
_entity_poly.pdbx_strand_id
1 'polypeptide(L)'
;MQFLPLSSIVISPLIAIPVVYSLMKFIFYLVRNSDLSVEEKFRKGAIISSAAFAFSHGANDAQKTIGIICLFLLSAGMLQLSPSVIIYPPLWVIVLCSLAIAFGTATGAWRIIKT
;
A
#
# COMPACT_ATOMS: atom_id res chain seq x y z
N MET A 1 2.63 -6.79 -24.94
CA MET A 1 2.67 -6.74 -23.45
C MET A 1 3.50 -5.57 -22.88
N GLN A 2 3.97 -4.59 -23.68
CA GLN A 2 4.84 -3.50 -23.20
C GLN A 2 4.11 -2.26 -22.62
N PHE A 3 2.77 -2.19 -22.68
CA PHE A 3 1.99 -1.00 -22.26
C PHE A 3 1.18 -1.17 -20.96
N LEU A 4 1.18 -2.36 -20.36
CA LEU A 4 0.41 -2.66 -19.16
C LEU A 4 0.71 -1.71 -17.97
N PRO A 5 1.97 -1.38 -17.63
CA PRO A 5 2.23 -0.51 -16.48
C PRO A 5 1.74 0.93 -16.71
N LEU A 6 1.86 1.47 -17.94
CA LEU A 6 1.30 2.78 -18.27
C LEU A 6 -0.22 2.78 -18.14
N SER A 7 -0.87 1.71 -18.59
CA SER A 7 -2.33 1.59 -18.47
C SER A 7 -2.77 1.60 -16.99
N SER A 8 -2.05 0.93 -16.09
CA SER A 8 -2.38 0.90 -14.65
C SER A 8 -2.28 2.27 -13.96
N ILE A 9 -1.32 3.10 -14.36
CA ILE A 9 -1.16 4.47 -13.82
C ILE A 9 -2.34 5.36 -14.24
N VAL A 10 -2.88 5.18 -15.44
CA VAL A 10 -4.03 5.95 -15.93
C VAL A 10 -5.35 5.39 -15.41
N ILE A 11 -5.48 4.06 -15.35
CA ILE A 11 -6.70 3.38 -14.92
C ILE A 11 -6.93 3.56 -13.41
N SER A 12 -5.87 3.59 -12.59
CA SER A 12 -6.04 3.65 -11.13
C SER A 12 -6.75 4.92 -10.63
N PRO A 13 -6.42 6.17 -11.03
CA PRO A 13 -7.20 7.34 -10.66
C PRO A 13 -8.62 7.32 -11.25
N LEU A 14 -8.74 6.82 -12.49
CA LEU A 14 -10.02 6.79 -13.21
C LEU A 14 -11.06 5.91 -12.49
N ILE A 15 -10.62 4.83 -11.85
CA ILE A 15 -11.46 3.97 -11.02
C ILE A 15 -11.58 4.54 -9.60
N ALA A 16 -10.48 5.04 -9.01
CA ALA A 16 -10.47 5.50 -7.63
C ALA A 16 -11.42 6.70 -7.41
N ILE A 17 -11.42 7.69 -8.30
CA ILE A 17 -12.25 8.90 -8.16
C ILE A 17 -13.75 8.57 -8.02
N PRO A 18 -14.41 7.85 -8.96
CA PRO A 18 -15.83 7.56 -8.86
C PRO A 18 -16.17 6.65 -7.66
N VAL A 19 -15.30 5.70 -7.32
CA VAL A 19 -15.49 4.81 -6.18
C VAL A 19 -15.45 5.61 -4.87
N VAL A 20 -14.41 6.43 -4.67
CA VAL A 20 -14.26 7.27 -3.47
C VAL A 20 -15.38 8.30 -3.38
N TYR A 21 -15.77 8.93 -4.50
CA TYR A 21 -16.88 9.87 -4.55
C TYR A 21 -18.21 9.21 -4.14
N SER A 22 -18.50 8.03 -4.66
CA SER A 22 -19.72 7.28 -4.34
C SER A 22 -19.75 6.84 -2.88
N LEU A 23 -18.60 6.35 -2.37
CA LEU A 23 -18.44 5.98 -0.96
C LEU A 23 -18.66 7.18 -0.03
N MET A 24 -18.08 8.34 -0.37
CA MET A 24 -18.23 9.56 0.41
C MET A 24 -19.70 10.01 0.46
N LYS A 25 -20.39 10.04 -0.69
CA LYS A 25 -21.83 10.33 -0.74
C LYS A 25 -22.65 9.37 0.11
N PHE A 26 -22.35 8.08 0.03
CA PHE A 26 -23.03 7.05 0.81
C PHE A 26 -22.85 7.26 2.32
N ILE A 27 -21.62 7.54 2.75
CA ILE A 27 -21.32 7.86 4.16
C ILE A 27 -22.07 9.11 4.62
N PHE A 28 -22.05 10.20 3.84
CA PHE A 28 -22.80 11.41 4.17
C PHE A 28 -24.30 11.16 4.28
N TYR A 29 -24.86 10.33 3.40
CA TYR A 29 -26.27 9.95 3.46
C TYR A 29 -26.61 9.21 4.75
N LEU A 30 -25.77 8.26 5.18
CA LEU A 30 -25.96 7.53 6.43
C LEU A 30 -25.89 8.44 7.66
N VAL A 31 -25.04 9.47 7.62
CA VAL A 31 -24.72 10.31 8.77
C VAL A 31 -25.56 11.59 8.84
N ARG A 32 -26.38 11.89 7.82
CA ARG A 32 -27.11 13.17 7.68
C ARG A 32 -27.98 13.59 8.86
N ASN A 33 -28.48 12.64 9.65
CA ASN A 33 -29.36 12.89 10.81
C ASN A 33 -28.70 12.49 12.14
N SER A 34 -27.36 12.53 12.22
CA SER A 34 -26.63 12.05 13.40
C SER A 34 -26.32 13.15 14.40
N ASP A 35 -26.14 12.76 15.66
CA ASP A 35 -25.63 13.61 16.73
C ASP A 35 -24.09 13.70 16.73
N LEU A 36 -23.55 14.64 17.53
CA LEU A 36 -22.11 14.87 17.75
C LEU A 36 -21.31 13.61 18.14
N SER A 37 -21.97 12.58 18.70
CA SER A 37 -21.34 11.30 19.03
C SER A 37 -20.78 10.54 17.81
N VAL A 38 -21.29 10.83 16.61
CA VAL A 38 -20.83 10.18 15.38
C VAL A 38 -19.46 10.71 14.96
N GLU A 39 -19.15 11.98 15.22
CA GLU A 39 -17.81 12.54 14.96
C GLU A 39 -16.72 11.78 15.71
N GLU A 40 -16.97 11.44 16.98
CA GLU A 40 -16.01 10.67 17.78
C GLU A 40 -15.82 9.24 17.24
N LYS A 41 -16.89 8.62 16.73
CA LYS A 41 -16.83 7.32 16.06
C LYS A 41 -16.06 7.40 14.74
N PHE A 42 -16.26 8.46 13.96
CA PHE A 42 -15.48 8.71 12.74
C PHE A 42 -14.00 8.93 13.05
N ARG A 43 -13.67 9.66 14.12
CA ARG A 43 -12.28 9.85 14.55
C ARG A 43 -11.60 8.52 14.89
N LYS A 44 -12.29 7.62 15.61
CA LYS A 44 -11.78 6.27 15.90
C LYS A 44 -11.65 5.43 14.63
N GLY A 45 -12.65 5.48 13.74
CA GLY A 45 -12.63 4.78 12.45
C GLY A 45 -11.52 5.28 11.53
N ALA A 46 -11.23 6.58 11.52
CA ALA A 46 -10.17 7.18 10.71
C ALA A 46 -8.78 6.67 11.08
N ILE A 47 -8.53 6.34 12.35
CA ILE A 47 -7.27 5.72 12.80
C ILE A 47 -7.11 4.33 12.19
N ILE A 48 -8.19 3.55 12.13
CA ILE A 48 -8.17 2.20 11.52
C ILE A 48 -7.98 2.33 10.00
N SER A 49 -8.70 3.24 9.36
CA SER A 49 -8.58 3.49 7.91
C SER A 49 -7.19 3.99 7.53
N SER A 50 -6.59 4.89 8.32
CA SER A 50 -5.23 5.39 8.07
C SER A 50 -4.18 4.31 8.28
N ALA A 51 -4.35 3.42 9.27
CA ALA A 51 -3.49 2.25 9.44
C ALA A 51 -3.60 1.28 8.25
N ALA A 52 -4.81 0.99 7.77
CA ALA A 52 -5.04 0.13 6.61
C ALA A 52 -4.46 0.72 5.31
N PHE A 53 -4.61 2.04 5.14
CA PHE A 53 -4.00 2.77 4.03
C PHE A 53 -2.47 2.70 4.10
N ALA A 54 -1.88 2.98 5.26
CA ALA A 54 -0.43 2.90 5.47
C ALA A 54 0.11 1.49 5.22
N PHE A 55 -0.60 0.45 5.66
CA PHE A 55 -0.24 -0.95 5.41
C PHE A 55 -0.28 -1.28 3.91
N SER A 56 -1.36 -0.92 3.22
CA SER A 56 -1.53 -1.20 1.78
C SER A 56 -0.49 -0.46 0.93
N HIS A 57 -0.16 0.78 1.31
CA HIS A 57 0.88 1.56 0.66
C HIS A 57 2.27 0.96 0.91
N GLY A 58 2.58 0.64 2.18
CA GLY A 58 3.83 -0.01 2.56
C GLY A 58 4.04 -1.36 1.89
N ALA A 59 2.99 -2.17 1.72
CA ALA A 59 3.05 -3.45 1.00
C ALA A 59 3.40 -3.26 -0.49
N ASN A 60 2.77 -2.29 -1.16
CA ASN A 60 3.04 -1.96 -2.56
C ASN A 60 4.47 -1.43 -2.78
N ASP A 61 5.03 -0.70 -1.82
CA ASP A 61 6.40 -0.19 -1.89
C ASP A 61 7.42 -1.26 -1.53
N ALA A 62 7.14 -2.08 -0.51
CA ALA A 62 7.97 -3.23 -0.14
C ALA A 62 8.16 -4.19 -1.32
N GLN A 63 7.10 -4.43 -2.09
CA GLN A 63 7.16 -5.33 -3.23
C GLN A 63 8.16 -4.87 -4.30
N LYS A 64 8.34 -3.56 -4.51
CA LYS A 64 9.32 -3.02 -5.46
C LYS A 64 10.75 -3.37 -5.00
N THR A 65 11.05 -3.11 -3.73
CA THR A 65 12.38 -3.40 -3.16
C THR A 65 12.66 -4.90 -3.08
N ILE A 66 11.67 -5.70 -2.67
CA ILE A 66 11.76 -7.18 -2.65
C ILE A 66 12.09 -7.69 -4.06
N GLY A 67 11.43 -7.15 -5.09
CA GLY A 67 11.70 -7.51 -6.49
C GLY A 67 13.14 -7.25 -6.90
N ILE A 68 13.69 -6.08 -6.58
CA ILE A 68 15.09 -5.72 -6.88
C ILE A 68 16.06 -6.67 -6.19
N ILE A 69 15.86 -6.96 -4.90
CA ILE A 69 16.74 -7.88 -4.14
C ILE A 69 16.65 -9.31 -4.69
N CYS A 70 15.46 -9.76 -5.10
CA CYS A 70 15.30 -11.08 -5.70
C CYS A 70 16.00 -11.19 -7.05
N LEU A 71 15.98 -10.14 -7.88
CA LEU A 71 16.74 -10.10 -9.13
C LEU A 71 18.24 -10.16 -8.87
N PHE A 72 18.73 -9.48 -7.82
CA PHE A 72 20.12 -9.57 -7.41
C PHE A 72 20.50 -11.00 -6.97
N LEU A 73 19.71 -11.62 -6.09
CA LEU A 73 19.93 -12.99 -5.62
C LEU A 73 19.87 -14.01 -6.76
N LEU A 74 18.98 -13.80 -7.73
CA LEU A 74 18.92 -14.60 -8.95
C LEU A 74 20.21 -14.46 -9.77
N SER A 75 20.69 -13.23 -9.99
CA SER A 75 21.94 -12.97 -10.71
C SER A 75 23.17 -13.55 -10.00
N ALA A 76 23.13 -13.63 -8.67
CA ALA A 76 24.18 -14.24 -7.85
C ALA A 76 24.12 -15.78 -7.83
N GLY A 77 23.14 -16.41 -8.49
CA GLY A 77 22.93 -17.85 -8.48
C GLY A 77 22.36 -18.42 -7.18
N MET A 78 21.91 -17.54 -6.26
CA MET A 78 21.35 -17.93 -4.96
C MET A 78 19.83 -18.22 -5.01
N LEU A 79 19.17 -17.86 -6.11
CA LEU A 79 17.79 -18.23 -6.43
C LEU A 79 17.77 -18.97 -7.77
N GLN A 80 16.97 -20.03 -7.84
CA GLN A 80 16.73 -20.75 -9.09
C GLN A 80 15.37 -20.36 -9.67
N LEU A 81 15.31 -20.18 -10.98
CA LEU A 81 14.06 -19.99 -11.69
C LEU A 81 13.25 -21.28 -11.63
N SER A 82 12.02 -21.20 -11.12
CA SER A 82 11.08 -22.31 -11.26
C SER A 82 10.73 -22.50 -12.75
N PRO A 83 10.30 -23.71 -13.17
CA PRO A 83 9.95 -24.01 -14.57
C PRO A 83 8.92 -23.06 -15.20
N SER A 84 8.13 -22.39 -14.35
CA SER A 84 7.10 -21.41 -14.75
C SER A 84 7.61 -19.97 -14.88
N VAL A 85 8.93 -19.70 -14.77
CA VAL A 85 9.51 -18.34 -14.75
C VAL A 85 8.94 -17.48 -13.61
N ILE A 86 8.56 -18.12 -12.50
CA ILE A 86 8.09 -17.43 -11.30
C ILE A 86 9.22 -17.40 -10.28
N ILE A 87 9.53 -16.21 -9.78
CA ILE A 87 10.50 -16.00 -8.69
C ILE A 87 9.71 -15.87 -7.40
N TYR A 88 9.92 -16.80 -6.47
CA TYR A 88 9.34 -16.71 -5.13
C TYR A 88 10.33 -16.00 -4.20
N PRO A 89 10.00 -14.80 -3.70
CA PRO A 89 10.87 -14.11 -2.76
C PRO A 89 10.99 -14.92 -1.46
N PRO A 90 12.20 -15.18 -0.96
CA PRO A 90 12.37 -15.91 0.30
C PRO A 90 11.88 -15.06 1.48
N LEU A 91 11.33 -15.73 2.49
CA LEU A 91 10.64 -15.07 3.61
C LEU A 91 11.53 -14.06 4.35
N TRP A 92 12.82 -14.34 4.48
CA TRP A 92 13.76 -13.41 5.13
C TRP A 92 13.92 -12.09 4.37
N VAL A 93 13.88 -12.10 3.02
CA VAL A 93 13.92 -10.86 2.21
C VAL A 93 12.66 -10.05 2.45
N ILE A 94 11.50 -10.70 2.44
CA ILE A 94 10.21 -10.05 2.68
C ILE A 94 10.23 -9.35 4.04
N VAL A 95 10.60 -10.09 5.09
CA VAL A 95 10.63 -9.57 6.46
C VAL A 95 11.63 -8.43 6.61
N LEU A 96 12.86 -8.55 6.07
CA LEU A 96 13.87 -7.48 6.15
C LEU A 96 13.41 -6.21 5.42
N CYS A 97 12.87 -6.33 4.20
CA CYS A 97 12.37 -5.19 3.45
C CYS A 97 11.20 -4.50 4.16
N SER A 98 10.23 -5.27 4.66
CA SER A 98 9.08 -4.75 5.38
C SER A 98 9.50 -4.06 6.68
N LEU A 99 10.45 -4.64 7.43
CA LEU A 99 10.99 -4.02 8.64
C LEU A 99 11.79 -2.75 8.34
N ALA A 100 12.57 -2.72 7.25
CA ALA A 100 13.31 -1.54 6.85
C ALA A 100 12.36 -0.36 6.51
N ILE A 101 11.25 -0.63 5.82
CA ILE A 101 10.22 0.38 5.52
C ILE A 101 9.51 0.83 6.80
N ALA A 102 9.11 -0.11 7.67
CA ALA A 102 8.49 0.21 8.95
C ALA A 102 9.41 1.05 9.86
N PHE A 103 10.71 0.73 9.89
CA PHE A 103 11.68 1.44 10.70
C PHE A 103 11.99 2.83 10.11
N GLY A 104 12.14 2.93 8.78
CA GLY A 104 12.34 4.22 8.10
C GLY A 104 11.16 5.18 8.30
N THR A 105 9.94 4.66 8.21
CA THR A 105 8.72 5.45 8.48
C THR A 105 8.62 5.86 9.95
N ALA A 106 8.89 4.95 10.90
CA ALA A 106 8.84 5.26 12.33
C ALA A 106 9.85 6.34 12.75
N THR A 107 11.07 6.31 12.19
CA THR A 107 12.18 7.20 12.58
C THR A 107 12.19 8.54 11.84
N GLY A 108 11.74 8.59 10.59
CA GLY A 108 11.95 9.74 9.70
C GLY A 108 10.70 10.43 9.16
N ALA A 109 9.54 9.76 9.14
CA ALA A 109 8.36 10.29 8.43
C ALA A 109 7.75 11.56 9.08
N TRP A 110 8.07 11.82 10.35
CA TRP A 110 7.50 12.91 11.15
C TRP A 110 7.76 14.30 10.57
N ARG A 111 8.87 14.52 9.85
CA ARG A 111 9.15 15.81 9.20
C ARG A 111 8.27 16.07 7.97
N ILE A 112 7.86 15.00 7.28
CA ILE A 112 7.06 15.08 6.04
C ILE A 112 5.57 15.12 6.36
N ILE A 113 5.12 14.44 7.42
CA ILE A 113 3.70 14.42 7.83
C ILE A 113 3.26 15.76 8.45
N LYS A 114 4.21 16.53 9.00
CA LYS A 114 3.93 17.81 9.67
C LYS A 114 3.87 19.01 8.71
N THR A 115 4.37 18.86 7.50
CA THR A 115 4.29 19.86 6.40
C THR A 115 3.05 19.64 5.57
#